data_AF-A0A943FKY1-F1
#
_entry.id   AF-A0A943FKY1-F1
#
_cell.length_a   1.000
_cell.length_b   1.000
_cell.length_c   1.000
_cell.angle_alpha   90.00
_cell.angle_beta   90.00
_cell.angle_gamma   90.00
#
_symmetry.space_group_name_H-M   'P 1'
#
loop_
_entity.id
_entity.type
_entity.pdbx_description
1 polymer ?
#
loop_
_entity_poly.entity_id
_entity_poly.type
_entity_poly.pdbx_seq_one_letter_code
_entity_poly.pdbx_strand_id
1 'polypeptide(L)' 'MYLYLLTESEFVLPDTGLCRCFGLRVVRVQKGRVEELLLLPDISADRSFVMHLAQLFTRLQPAPVHLRDILQDML' A
#
# COMPACT_ATOMS: atom_id res chain seq x y z
N MET A 1 -12.73 7.01 8.51
CA MET A 1 -11.27 7.20 8.51
C MET A 1 -10.66 6.14 7.62
N TYR A 2 -9.62 6.49 6.87
CA TYR A 2 -8.81 5.52 6.12
C TYR A 2 -7.63 5.06 6.98
N LEU A 3 -7.34 3.78 6.98
CA LEU A 3 -6.11 3.23 7.53
C LEU A 3 -5.29 2.66 6.38
N TYR A 4 -4.03 3.05 6.35
CA TYR A 4 -3.04 2.57 5.40
C TYR A 4 -2.14 1.60 6.16
N LEU A 5 -2.16 0.35 5.74
CA LEU A 5 -1.48 -0.75 6.40
C LEU A 5 -0.41 -1.31 5.49
N LEU A 6 0.77 -1.58 6.05
CA LEU A 6 1.82 -2.32 5.35
C LEU A 6 1.29 -3.71 4.98
N THR A 7 1.49 -4.11 3.72
CA THR A 7 1.37 -5.50 3.29
C THR A 7 2.71 -5.99 2.75
N GLU A 8 2.94 -7.29 2.86
CA GLU A 8 4.07 -7.99 2.25
C GLU A 8 3.55 -8.87 1.12
N SER A 9 4.31 -8.99 0.05
CA SER A 9 3.98 -9.82 -1.10
C SER A 9 5.24 -10.42 -1.68
N GLU A 10 5.19 -11.72 -1.95
CA GLU A 10 6.26 -12.45 -2.59
C GLU A 10 5.93 -12.63 -4.07
N PHE A 11 6.84 -12.18 -4.93
CA PHE A 11 6.73 -12.29 -6.37
C PHE A 11 7.81 -13.25 -6.87
N VAL A 12 7.44 -14.12 -7.81
CA VAL A 12 8.41 -14.96 -8.51
C VAL A 12 8.72 -14.28 -9.83
N LEU A 13 9.93 -13.72 -9.93
CA LEU A 13 10.43 -13.12 -11.16
C LEU A 13 11.18 -14.20 -11.96
N PRO A 14 10.97 -14.28 -13.29
CA PRO A 14 11.62 -15.29 -14.13
C PRO A 14 13.15 -15.30 -14.03
N ASP A 15 13.76 -14.11 -13.90
CA ASP A 15 15.21 -13.94 -14.04
C ASP A 15 15.96 -13.85 -12.69
N THR A 16 15.28 -13.41 -11.63
CA THR A 16 15.87 -13.17 -10.30
C THR A 16 15.31 -14.08 -9.19
N GLY A 17 14.29 -14.88 -9.48
CA GLY A 17 13.64 -15.76 -8.49
C GLY A 17 12.70 -15.03 -7.55
N LEU A 18 12.62 -15.49 -6.30
CA LEU A 18 11.74 -14.92 -5.26
C LEU A 18 12.19 -13.50 -4.87
N CYS A 19 11.31 -12.54 -5.10
CA CYS A 19 11.46 -11.14 -4.69
C CYS A 19 10.40 -10.82 -3.64
N ARG A 20 10.81 -10.14 -2.57
CA ARG A 20 9.91 -9.59 -1.57
C ARG A 20 9.67 -8.13 -1.87
N CYS A 21 8.40 -7.80 -2.05
CA CYS A 21 7.94 -6.43 -2.17
C CYS A 21 6.97 -6.12 -1.04
N PHE A 22 6.96 -4.85 -0.68
CA PHE A 22 6.07 -4.28 0.31
C PHE A 22 5.11 -3.34 -0.38
N GLY A 23 3.89 -3.35 0.12
CA GLY A 23 2.78 -2.63 -0.46
C GLY A 23 1.91 -1.97 0.59
N LEU A 24 0.81 -1.38 0.13
CA LEU A 24 -0.21 -0.81 0.98
C LEU A 24 -1.56 -1.51 0.80
N ARG A 25 -2.18 -1.79 1.94
CA ARG A 25 -3.58 -2.13 2.05
C ARG A 25 -4.33 -0.95 2.64
N VAL A 26 -5.39 -0.52 1.97
CA VAL A 26 -6.21 0.62 2.38
C VAL A 26 -7.57 0.12 2.86
N VAL A 27 -7.90 0.41 4.10
CA VAL A 27 -9.20 0.06 4.67
C VAL A 27 -9.95 1.30 5.15
N ARG A 28 -11.27 1.27 5.01
CA ARG A 28 -12.17 2.29 5.54
C ARG A 28 -12.76 1.79 6.85
N VAL A 29 -12.57 2.55 7.91
CA VAL A 29 -13.22 2.31 9.20
C VAL A 29 -14.41 3.26 9.34
N GLN A 30 -15.62 2.69 9.43
CA GLN A 30 -16.87 3.42 9.66
C GLN A 30 -17.83 2.63 10.56
N LYS A 31 -18.31 3.25 11.64
CA LYS A 31 -19.35 2.70 12.53
C LYS A 31 -19.11 1.23 12.93
N GLY A 32 -17.87 0.88 13.27
CA GLY A 32 -17.48 -0.48 13.68
C GLY A 32 -17.31 -1.48 12.53
N ARG A 33 -17.47 -1.07 11.27
CA ARG A 33 -17.16 -1.87 10.09
C ARG A 33 -15.82 -1.46 9.50
N VAL A 34 -15.06 -2.46 9.07
CA VAL A 34 -13.82 -2.30 8.32
C VAL A 34 -14.07 -2.85 6.92
N GLU A 35 -13.95 -1.98 5.93
CA GLU A 35 -14.10 -2.32 4.52
C GLU A 35 -12.76 -2.14 3.82
N GLU A 36 -12.33 -3.13 3.05
CA GLU A 36 -11.14 -3.00 2.20
C GLU A 36 -11.50 -2.20 0.95
N LEU A 37 -10.74 -1.16 0.68
CA LEU A 37 -10.96 -0.29 -0.48
C LEU A 37 -9.97 -0.54 -1.61
N LEU A 38 -8.71 -0.82 -1.26
CA LEU A 38 -7.63 -0.92 -2.23
C LEU A 38 -6.49 -1.77 -1.67
N LEU A 39 -5.88 -2.56 -2.56
CA LEU A 39 -4.64 -3.29 -2.31
C LEU A 39 -3.63 -2.91 -3.41
N LEU A 40 -2.46 -2.45 -2.98
CA LEU A 40 -1.32 -2.09 -3.81
C LEU A 40 -0.15 -2.97 -3.36
N PRO A 41 0.04 -4.15 -3.95
CA PRO A 41 0.93 -5.18 -3.39
C PRO A 41 2.43 -4.90 -3.62
N ASP A 42 2.78 -4.01 -4.55
CA ASP A 42 4.12 -3.86 -5.10
C ASP A 42 4.56 -2.37 -5.19
N ILE A 43 4.70 -1.70 -4.05
CA ILE A 43 5.16 -0.31 -4.02
C ILE A 43 6.69 -0.22 -3.98
N SER A 44 7.35 -1.02 -3.15
CA SER A 44 8.82 -1.00 -3.02
C SER A 44 9.35 -2.26 -2.35
N ALA A 45 10.60 -2.63 -2.61
CA ALA A 45 11.33 -3.64 -1.84
C ALA A 45 11.81 -3.13 -0.47
N ASP A 46 11.80 -1.82 -0.22
CA ASP A 46 12.15 -1.23 1.09
C ASP A 46 10.94 -1.16 2.02
N ARG A 47 10.94 -2.04 3.02
CA ARG A 47 9.89 -2.10 4.06
C ARG A 47 9.77 -0.79 4.85
N SER A 48 10.88 -0.17 5.22
CA SER A 48 10.89 1.03 6.06
C SER A 48 10.28 2.20 5.30
N PHE A 49 10.57 2.32 4.02
CA PHE A 49 9.94 3.30 3.14
C PHE A 49 8.41 3.12 3.11
N VAL A 50 7.92 1.91 2.82
CA VAL A 50 6.46 1.67 2.73
C VAL A 50 5.77 1.85 4.09
N MET A 51 6.43 1.50 5.18
CA MET A 51 5.91 1.75 6.54
C MET A 51 5.76 3.25 6.83
N HIS A 52 6.78 4.07 6.52
CA HIS A 52 6.69 5.52 6.68
C HIS A 52 5.57 6.11 5.81
N LEU A 53 5.41 5.60 4.59
CA LEU A 53 4.38 6.03 3.66
C LEU A 53 2.97 5.66 4.18
N ALA A 54 2.80 4.46 4.76
CA ALA A 54 1.58 4.04 5.44
C ALA A 54 1.21 4.98 6.61
N GLN A 55 2.18 5.34 7.45
CA GLN A 55 1.98 6.27 8.56
C GLN A 55 1.61 7.67 8.06
N LEU A 56 2.32 8.16 7.04
CA LEU A 56 2.08 9.47 6.44
C LEU A 56 0.67 9.55 5.85
N PHE A 57 0.25 8.56 5.07
CA PHE A 57 -1.08 8.54 4.47
C PHE A 57 -2.18 8.33 5.51
N THR A 58 -1.94 7.53 6.55
CA THR A 58 -2.87 7.43 7.67
C THR A 58 -3.05 8.76 8.39
N ARG A 59 -2.00 9.59 8.47
CA ARG A 59 -2.10 10.93 9.06
C ARG A 59 -2.78 11.94 8.12
N LEU A 60 -2.40 11.94 6.84
CA LEU A 60 -2.85 12.94 5.86
C LEU A 60 -4.21 12.63 5.25
N GLN A 61 -4.70 11.39 5.40
CA GLN A 61 -5.98 10.92 4.89
C GLN A 61 -6.21 11.25 3.39
N PRO A 62 -5.25 10.96 2.47
CA PRO A 62 -5.51 11.12 1.05
C PRO A 62 -6.69 10.23 0.64
N ALA A 63 -7.45 10.64 -0.37
CA ALA A 63 -8.52 9.79 -0.88
C ALA A 63 -7.89 8.60 -1.64
N PRO A 64 -8.31 7.34 -1.37
CA PRO A 64 -7.66 6.17 -1.96
C PRO A 64 -7.71 6.12 -3.49
N VAL A 65 -8.71 6.77 -4.10
CA VAL A 65 -8.85 6.88 -5.56
C VAL A 65 -7.63 7.54 -6.22
N HIS A 66 -7.02 8.52 -5.57
CA HIS A 66 -5.87 9.25 -6.12
C HIS A 66 -4.55 8.51 -5.95
N LEU A 67 -4.49 7.48 -5.10
CA LEU A 67 -3.24 6.75 -4.84
C LEU A 67 -2.79 5.95 -6.04
N ARG A 68 -3.72 5.40 -6.79
CA ARG A 68 -3.40 4.66 -8.01
C ARG A 68 -2.77 5.59 -9.03
N ASP A 69 -3.36 6.77 -9.21
CA ASP A 69 -2.87 7.79 -10.14
C ASP A 69 -1.47 8.27 -9.75
N ILE A 70 -1.27 8.60 -8.45
CA ILE A 70 0.04 9.05 -7.93
C ILE A 70 1.14 8.00 -8.13
N LEU A 71 0.82 6.71 -7.93
CA LEU A 71 1.80 5.64 -8.09
C LEU A 71 2.09 5.32 -9.56
N GLN A 72 1.10 5.41 -10.43
CA GLN A 72 1.28 5.23 -11.87
C GLN A 72 2.14 6.34 -12.49
N ASP A 73 2.03 7.57 -11.98
CA ASP A 73 2.83 8.71 -12.47
C ASP A 73 4.30 8.66 -12.01
N MET A 74 4.67 7.79 -11.07
CA MET A 74 6.06 7.67 -10.55
C MET A 74 6.91 6.59 -11.24
N LEU A 75 6.32 5.77 -12.12
CA LEU A 75 6.99 4.71 -12.91
C LEU A 75 7.31 5.21 -14.33
#